data_AF-A0A812XYR8-F1
#
_entry.id   AF-A0A812XYR8-F1
#
_cell.length_a   1.000
_cell.length_b   1.000
_cell.length_c   1.000
_cell.angle_alpha   90.00
_cell.angle_beta   90.00
_cell.angle_gamma   90.00
#
_symmetry.space_group_name_H-M   'P 1'
#
loop_
_entity.id
_entity.type
_entity.pdbx_description
1 polymer ?
#
loop_
_entity_poly.entity_id
_entity_poly.type
_entity_poly.pdbx_seq_one_letter_code
_entity_poly.pdbx_strand_id
1 'polypeptide(L)'
;MTTATLERNLTIDVASVLEDDALLNFDSPAISKDRLNLPGGDFIDRVMAMSDRNQNVLNNYNRILNTGRLAGTGYTSILPVDQGIEHSAGASFAPNPDYFDPANIIELAIEGGCNAVASTFGVLGATARKYAHKIPYLVKFNHNELMTYPNTFNQIPFGTIKQCWEMGAAAVGATIYFGSEESNDQIQYVADMFAEAHDYGMVTVLWCYMRNNSFKVNGVDYHAASDLTAQANHLGVTIQADIIKQKLPTNNGGYKALNTGDSSYGKFDTSIYTKLNSSDENGNGGHPIDLCRYQVANCYMGRMPLINSGGASSGAGDLKEAVTTAVINKRAGGMGLISGRKAFQRPMGEGAALLHAIQDVYLDESGLVAAAGCGFFVSLSAAGIPVYTDEATFLGDLISPAVTEGYESYADDLADGARTVELDYFDMSYDGVSTFGVGSEVDIPNGVEPIEGDKHVRVNYGGGAQVSITFEFETAVEAFGTYYSDLELNSLNVMVHLDNGQTFNAGNLDTTGNGQLGYFGIQPILVGIESVTFTMSAQTGLDGVFFDQTTVSVPSPAALSLLALAGVGSVRRKR
;
A
#
# COMPACT_ATOMS: atom_id res chain seq x y z
N MET A 1 -19.58 -12.30 1.51
CA MET A 1 -19.36 -11.38 0.39
C MET A 1 -17.91 -11.55 0.00
N THR A 2 -17.68 -12.12 -1.17
CA THR A 2 -16.37 -12.28 -1.78
C THR A 2 -15.78 -10.89 -2.03
N THR A 3 -14.66 -10.59 -1.38
CA THR A 3 -13.83 -9.41 -1.64
C THR A 3 -13.23 -9.58 -3.03
N ALA A 4 -13.89 -9.00 -4.04
CA ALA A 4 -13.22 -8.71 -5.29
C ALA A 4 -12.05 -7.76 -4.95
N THR A 5 -10.82 -8.24 -5.08
CA THR A 5 -9.63 -7.41 -5.15
C THR A 5 -9.82 -6.53 -6.37
N LEU A 6 -10.37 -5.33 -6.17
CA LEU A 6 -10.23 -4.26 -7.15
C LEU A 6 -8.73 -4.13 -7.39
N GLU A 7 -8.26 -4.40 -8.61
CA GLU A 7 -6.95 -3.92 -9.05
C GLU A 7 -6.92 -2.42 -8.75
N ARG A 8 -6.15 -2.04 -7.73
CA ARG A 8 -6.06 -0.66 -7.30
C ARG A 8 -5.11 0.03 -8.25
N ASN A 9 -5.66 0.62 -9.30
CA ASN A 9 -4.93 1.51 -10.20
C ASN A 9 -4.29 2.64 -9.38
N LEU A 10 -3.00 2.48 -9.09
CA LEU A 10 -2.16 3.52 -8.49
C LEU A 10 -1.95 4.61 -9.55
N THR A 11 -1.99 5.87 -9.12
CA THR A 11 -1.75 7.02 -10.00
C THR A 11 -0.28 7.43 -10.06
N ILE A 12 0.52 6.94 -9.11
CA ILE A 12 1.97 7.12 -9.06
C ILE A 12 2.68 5.79 -8.75
N ASP A 13 3.94 5.70 -9.17
CA ASP A 13 4.90 4.77 -8.60
C ASP A 13 5.57 5.43 -7.38
N VAL A 14 5.35 4.84 -6.20
CA VAL A 14 5.85 5.37 -4.92
C VAL A 14 7.37 5.39 -4.88
N ALA A 15 8.04 4.34 -5.36
CA ALA A 15 9.50 4.24 -5.34
C ALA A 15 10.13 5.31 -6.26
N SER A 16 9.60 5.45 -7.47
CA SER A 16 10.02 6.49 -8.41
C SER A 16 9.89 7.91 -7.83
N VAL A 17 8.82 8.21 -7.07
CA VAL A 17 8.64 9.54 -6.46
C VAL A 17 9.62 9.79 -5.29
N LEU A 18 9.99 8.75 -4.54
CA LEU A 18 10.96 8.89 -3.45
C LEU A 18 12.39 9.11 -3.96
N GLU A 19 12.73 8.57 -5.13
CA GLU A 19 14.08 8.59 -5.73
C GLU A 19 15.16 7.92 -4.83
N ASP A 20 14.77 7.27 -3.74
CA ASP A 20 15.61 6.56 -2.77
C ASP A 20 14.76 5.51 -2.04
N ASP A 21 15.27 4.28 -1.99
CA ASP A 21 14.58 3.14 -1.40
C ASP A 21 14.88 2.98 0.10
N ALA A 22 15.70 3.84 0.73
CA ALA A 22 16.07 3.72 2.15
C ALA A 22 14.84 3.59 3.08
N LEU A 23 13.76 4.34 2.82
CA LEU A 23 12.52 4.24 3.61
C LEU A 23 11.75 2.94 3.33
N LEU A 24 11.76 2.49 2.07
CA LEU A 24 11.08 1.28 1.60
C LEU A 24 11.79 0.01 2.09
N ASN A 25 13.13 0.05 2.18
CA ASN A 25 13.98 -1.06 2.60
C ASN A 25 14.27 -1.09 4.11
N PHE A 26 13.81 -0.11 4.89
CA PHE A 26 14.00 -0.10 6.35
C PHE A 26 13.29 -1.26 7.08
N ASP A 27 14.07 -2.22 7.56
CA ASP A 27 13.56 -3.53 7.92
C ASP A 27 13.85 -3.96 9.37
N SER A 28 14.70 -3.21 10.06
CA SER A 28 15.11 -3.44 11.45
C SER A 28 14.52 -2.39 12.41
N PRO A 29 13.19 -2.34 12.62
CA PRO A 29 12.57 -1.35 13.49
C PRO A 29 12.87 -1.60 14.97
N ALA A 30 13.08 -0.52 15.74
CA ALA A 30 13.27 -0.60 17.19
C ALA A 30 12.08 -1.27 17.92
N ILE A 31 10.86 -1.01 17.43
CA ILE A 31 9.63 -1.65 17.91
C ILE A 31 9.07 -2.51 16.76
N SER A 32 9.01 -3.83 16.96
CA SER A 32 8.41 -4.74 15.96
C SER A 32 6.95 -4.38 15.67
N LYS A 33 6.57 -4.52 14.40
CA LYS A 33 5.18 -4.37 13.91
C LYS A 33 4.20 -5.28 14.65
N ASP A 34 4.64 -6.45 15.11
CA ASP A 34 3.78 -7.43 15.80
C ASP A 34 3.31 -6.96 17.18
N ARG A 35 3.93 -5.88 17.70
CA ARG A 35 3.54 -5.25 18.96
C ARG A 35 2.50 -4.13 18.77
N LEU A 36 2.15 -3.80 17.52
CA LEU A 36 1.27 -2.68 17.18
C LEU A 36 -0.13 -3.16 16.83
N ASN A 37 -1.13 -2.34 17.16
CA ASN A 37 -2.48 -2.48 16.64
C ASN A 37 -2.53 -1.75 15.30
N LEU A 38 -2.15 -2.46 14.23
CA LEU A 38 -2.09 -1.86 12.91
C LEU A 38 -3.49 -1.56 12.34
N PRO A 39 -3.63 -0.48 11.54
CA PRO A 39 -4.81 -0.23 10.72
C PRO A 39 -5.14 -1.43 9.84
N GLY A 40 -6.42 -1.64 9.60
CA GLY A 40 -6.93 -2.69 8.72
C GLY A 40 -8.43 -2.56 8.52
N GLY A 41 -8.99 -3.22 7.50
CA GLY A 41 -10.43 -3.23 7.27
C GLY A 41 -11.24 -3.77 8.46
N ASP A 42 -10.60 -4.54 9.34
CA ASP A 42 -11.16 -5.10 10.57
C ASP A 42 -10.93 -4.24 11.83
N PHE A 43 -10.33 -3.04 11.71
CA PHE A 43 -9.86 -2.26 12.86
C PHE A 43 -10.96 -1.92 13.86
N ILE A 44 -12.18 -1.65 13.39
CA ILE A 44 -13.32 -1.37 14.27
C ILE A 44 -13.61 -2.58 15.15
N ASP A 45 -13.76 -3.77 14.57
CA ASP A 45 -14.13 -4.98 15.29
C ASP A 45 -12.98 -5.51 16.16
N ARG A 46 -11.75 -5.48 15.65
CA ARG A 46 -10.56 -6.01 16.33
C ARG A 46 -10.07 -5.10 17.46
N VAL A 47 -10.20 -3.77 17.32
CA VAL A 47 -9.56 -2.80 18.22
C VAL A 47 -10.59 -1.91 18.92
N MET A 48 -11.42 -1.18 18.17
CA MET A 48 -12.29 -0.15 18.75
C MET A 48 -13.52 -0.71 19.47
N ALA A 49 -14.07 -1.85 19.03
CA ALA A 49 -15.23 -2.49 19.65
C ALA A 49 -14.95 -2.94 21.10
N MET A 50 -13.68 -3.05 21.49
CA MET A 50 -13.26 -3.40 22.85
C MET A 50 -13.16 -2.19 23.81
N SER A 51 -13.42 -0.98 23.32
CA SER A 51 -13.37 0.25 24.10
C SER A 51 -14.71 0.57 24.79
N ASP A 52 -14.78 1.70 25.50
CA ASP A 52 -16.00 2.24 26.09
C ASP A 52 -16.85 3.06 25.09
N ARG A 53 -16.45 3.13 23.80
CA ARG A 53 -17.21 3.86 22.78
C ARG A 53 -18.56 3.21 22.53
N ASN A 54 -19.61 4.03 22.59
CA ASN A 54 -20.94 3.56 22.27
C ASN A 54 -21.09 3.22 20.77
N GLN A 55 -22.16 2.49 20.44
CA GLN A 55 -22.41 2.03 19.08
C GLN A 55 -22.49 3.16 18.05
N ASN A 56 -22.97 4.35 18.43
CA ASN A 56 -23.07 5.47 17.50
C ASN A 56 -21.68 6.02 17.13
N VAL A 57 -20.75 6.10 18.09
CA VAL A 57 -19.35 6.43 17.82
C VAL A 57 -18.75 5.40 16.86
N LEU A 58 -18.92 4.10 17.14
CA LEU A 58 -18.40 3.03 16.27
C LEU A 58 -19.00 3.10 14.85
N ASN A 59 -20.29 3.42 14.72
CA ASN A 59 -20.94 3.59 13.42
C ASN A 59 -20.37 4.77 12.63
N ASN A 60 -20.15 5.92 13.28
CA ASN A 60 -19.54 7.09 12.63
C ASN A 60 -18.06 6.85 12.30
N TYR A 61 -17.33 6.13 13.16
CA TYR A 61 -15.96 5.71 12.88
C TYR A 61 -15.92 4.79 11.65
N ASN A 62 -16.78 3.77 11.63
CA ASN A 62 -16.90 2.88 10.48
C ASN A 62 -17.28 3.63 9.20
N ARG A 63 -18.17 4.63 9.29
CA ARG A 63 -18.51 5.51 8.17
C ARG A 63 -17.29 6.27 7.62
N ILE A 64 -16.42 6.79 8.49
CA ILE A 64 -15.18 7.46 8.08
C ILE A 64 -14.24 6.47 7.38
N LEU A 65 -14.00 5.29 7.94
CA LEU A 65 -13.11 4.27 7.37
C LEU A 65 -13.61 3.65 6.06
N ASN A 66 -14.91 3.79 5.75
CA ASN A 66 -15.55 3.25 4.55
C ASN A 66 -16.01 4.34 3.57
N THR A 67 -15.51 5.58 3.69
CA THR A 67 -15.76 6.65 2.72
C THR A 67 -14.49 6.94 1.92
N GLY A 68 -14.64 7.31 0.64
CA GLY A 68 -13.54 7.79 -0.20
C GLY A 68 -12.70 6.65 -0.79
N ARG A 69 -11.54 6.99 -1.35
CA ARG A 69 -10.68 6.07 -2.09
C ARG A 69 -10.02 5.02 -1.20
N LEU A 70 -9.80 5.33 0.08
CA LEU A 70 -9.24 4.41 1.07
C LEU A 70 -10.31 3.56 1.79
N ALA A 71 -11.56 3.57 1.32
CA ALA A 71 -12.65 2.83 1.94
C ALA A 71 -12.29 1.34 2.15
N GLY A 72 -12.54 0.84 3.36
CA GLY A 72 -12.33 -0.57 3.72
C GLY A 72 -10.86 -0.97 3.94
N THR A 73 -9.90 -0.05 3.77
CA THR A 73 -8.48 -0.34 4.03
C THR A 73 -8.11 -0.27 5.51
N GLY A 74 -8.90 0.46 6.29
CA GLY A 74 -8.55 0.89 7.65
C GLY A 74 -7.72 2.17 7.70
N TYR A 75 -7.16 2.64 6.58
CA TYR A 75 -6.43 3.91 6.50
C TYR A 75 -7.35 5.10 6.19
N THR A 76 -6.88 6.30 6.49
CA THR A 76 -7.62 7.55 6.29
C THR A 76 -6.81 8.62 5.55
N SER A 77 -7.50 9.33 4.65
CA SER A 77 -7.06 10.57 4.02
C SER A 77 -8.07 11.65 4.37
N ILE A 78 -7.66 12.65 5.15
CA ILE A 78 -8.54 13.72 5.60
C ILE A 78 -8.07 15.06 5.01
N LEU A 79 -9.00 15.87 4.50
CA LEU A 79 -8.70 17.23 4.04
C LEU A 79 -9.00 18.26 5.15
N PRO A 80 -7.99 18.88 5.80
CA PRO A 80 -8.18 19.97 6.75
C PRO A 80 -8.12 21.35 6.06
N VAL A 81 -9.20 22.11 6.13
CA VAL A 81 -9.23 23.52 5.72
C VAL A 81 -9.78 24.41 6.83
N ASP A 82 -9.02 24.56 7.90
CA ASP A 82 -9.24 25.48 9.02
C ASP A 82 -8.27 26.68 9.00
N GLN A 83 -7.39 26.77 7.99
CA GLN A 83 -6.34 27.79 7.95
C GLN A 83 -6.88 29.22 7.79
N GLY A 84 -8.12 29.37 7.28
CA GLY A 84 -8.78 30.66 7.19
C GLY A 84 -8.87 31.40 8.53
N ILE A 85 -8.89 30.67 9.65
CA ILE A 85 -8.80 31.27 10.98
C ILE A 85 -7.39 31.17 11.58
N GLU A 86 -6.70 30.02 11.42
CA GLU A 86 -5.37 29.79 12.00
C GLU A 86 -4.22 30.57 11.34
N HIS A 87 -4.44 31.13 10.15
CA HIS A 87 -3.46 31.89 9.37
C HIS A 87 -4.02 33.13 8.68
N SER A 88 -5.27 33.50 8.96
CA SER A 88 -6.11 34.44 8.19
C SER A 88 -6.63 33.90 6.86
N ALA A 89 -7.84 34.33 6.49
CA ALA A 89 -8.49 33.97 5.24
C ALA A 89 -7.72 34.52 4.03
N GLY A 90 -7.23 35.75 4.13
CA GLY A 90 -6.43 36.38 3.06
C GLY A 90 -5.17 35.58 2.73
N ALA A 91 -4.39 35.18 3.75
CA ALA A 91 -3.17 34.40 3.49
C ALA A 91 -3.48 32.96 2.99
N SER A 92 -4.60 32.39 3.43
CA SER A 92 -4.97 31.02 3.07
C SER A 92 -5.54 30.92 1.67
N PHE A 93 -6.51 31.77 1.33
CA PHE A 93 -7.33 31.64 0.12
C PHE A 93 -6.95 32.61 -0.99
N ALA A 94 -6.16 33.66 -0.76
CA ALA A 94 -5.70 34.51 -1.89
C ALA A 94 -4.91 33.75 -2.98
N PRO A 95 -4.10 32.71 -2.67
CA PRO A 95 -3.45 31.89 -3.71
C PRO A 95 -4.43 31.16 -4.63
N ASN A 96 -5.59 30.77 -4.10
CA ASN A 96 -6.69 30.22 -4.89
C ASN A 96 -8.04 30.76 -4.38
N PRO A 97 -8.53 31.89 -4.95
CA PRO A 97 -9.70 32.60 -4.46
C PRO A 97 -11.00 31.80 -4.46
N ASP A 98 -11.09 30.70 -5.23
CA ASP A 98 -12.28 29.85 -5.26
C ASP A 98 -12.60 29.29 -3.87
N TYR A 99 -11.60 29.06 -3.03
CA TYR A 99 -11.77 28.53 -1.68
C TYR A 99 -12.24 29.55 -0.64
N PHE A 100 -12.50 30.81 -1.04
CA PHE A 100 -13.34 31.69 -0.22
C PHE A 100 -14.79 31.19 -0.13
N ASP A 101 -15.26 30.44 -1.13
CA ASP A 101 -16.53 29.70 -1.03
C ASP A 101 -16.30 28.35 -0.33
N PRO A 102 -16.92 28.12 0.84
CA PRO A 102 -16.88 26.84 1.55
C PRO A 102 -17.22 25.61 0.69
N ALA A 103 -18.08 25.73 -0.34
CA ALA A 103 -18.46 24.59 -1.16
C ALA A 103 -17.26 23.95 -1.88
N ASN A 104 -16.30 24.76 -2.35
CA ASN A 104 -15.11 24.27 -3.05
C ASN A 104 -14.18 23.44 -2.13
N ILE A 105 -14.18 23.73 -0.82
CA ILE A 105 -13.46 22.90 0.17
C ILE A 105 -14.05 21.48 0.20
N ILE A 106 -15.38 21.37 0.19
CA ILE A 106 -16.07 20.07 0.26
C ILE A 106 -15.94 19.32 -1.07
N GLU A 107 -16.04 20.04 -2.18
CA GLU A 107 -15.88 19.47 -3.52
C GLU A 107 -14.46 18.93 -3.73
N LEU A 108 -13.42 19.63 -3.26
CA LEU A 108 -12.06 19.10 -3.28
C LEU A 108 -11.91 17.82 -2.44
N ALA A 109 -12.55 17.76 -1.26
CA ALA A 109 -12.48 16.56 -0.44
C ALA A 109 -13.12 15.35 -1.15
N ILE A 110 -14.22 15.56 -1.86
CA ILE A 110 -14.92 14.52 -2.64
C ILE A 110 -14.09 14.13 -3.87
N GLU A 111 -13.62 15.11 -4.65
CA GLU A 111 -12.82 14.89 -5.86
C GLU A 111 -11.49 14.19 -5.54
N GLY A 112 -10.84 14.58 -4.45
CA GLY A 112 -9.62 13.94 -3.96
C GLY A 112 -9.86 12.64 -3.19
N GLY A 113 -11.08 12.09 -3.18
CA GLY A 113 -11.37 10.79 -2.58
C GLY A 113 -11.14 10.70 -1.05
N CYS A 114 -11.27 11.79 -0.31
CA CYS A 114 -11.01 11.82 1.13
C CYS A 114 -12.07 11.05 1.94
N ASN A 115 -11.64 10.45 3.06
CA ASN A 115 -12.49 9.81 4.05
C ASN A 115 -13.36 10.81 4.83
N ALA A 116 -12.84 12.02 5.03
CA ALA A 116 -13.52 13.10 5.75
C ALA A 116 -12.99 14.48 5.34
N VAL A 117 -13.79 15.50 5.59
CA VAL A 117 -13.39 16.91 5.47
C VAL A 117 -13.43 17.57 6.85
N ALA A 118 -12.33 18.22 7.21
CA ALA A 118 -12.15 18.88 8.49
C ALA A 118 -12.12 20.40 8.31
N SER A 119 -13.03 21.14 8.95
CA SER A 119 -13.03 22.60 8.86
C SER A 119 -13.81 23.23 10.04
N THR A 120 -13.92 24.56 10.03
CA THR A 120 -14.54 25.36 11.08
C THR A 120 -16.06 25.22 11.07
N PHE A 121 -16.70 25.62 12.17
CA PHE A 121 -18.16 25.70 12.28
C PHE A 121 -18.82 26.44 11.10
N GLY A 122 -18.29 27.60 10.72
CA GLY A 122 -18.88 28.43 9.67
C GLY A 122 -18.81 27.78 8.29
N VAL A 123 -17.65 27.20 7.95
CA VAL A 123 -17.41 26.56 6.64
C VAL A 123 -18.31 25.34 6.47
N LEU A 124 -18.31 24.43 7.45
CA LEU A 124 -19.12 23.22 7.37
C LEU A 124 -20.62 23.54 7.52
N GLY A 125 -20.97 24.48 8.41
CA GLY A 125 -22.36 24.90 8.61
C GLY A 125 -23.01 25.50 7.36
N ALA A 126 -22.24 26.26 6.56
CA ALA A 126 -22.72 26.86 5.32
C ALA A 126 -23.13 25.83 4.25
N THR A 127 -22.62 24.60 4.33
CA THR A 127 -22.75 23.57 3.29
C THR A 127 -23.40 22.27 3.78
N ALA A 128 -23.70 22.17 5.08
CA ALA A 128 -24.10 20.94 5.76
C ALA A 128 -25.29 20.23 5.11
N ARG A 129 -26.37 20.96 4.79
CA ARG A 129 -27.57 20.36 4.18
C ARG A 129 -27.31 19.78 2.79
N LYS A 130 -26.26 20.22 2.10
CA LYS A 130 -25.88 19.75 0.76
C LYS A 130 -24.93 18.55 0.80
N TYR A 131 -24.00 18.47 1.76
CA TYR A 131 -22.93 17.46 1.72
C TYR A 131 -22.69 16.64 3.00
N ALA A 132 -23.24 17.00 4.17
CA ALA A 132 -22.97 16.23 5.40
C ALA A 132 -23.44 14.76 5.33
N HIS A 133 -24.38 14.45 4.42
CA HIS A 133 -24.85 13.09 4.12
C HIS A 133 -24.06 12.40 2.99
N LYS A 134 -23.09 13.09 2.37
CA LYS A 134 -22.28 12.59 1.23
C LYS A 134 -20.84 12.30 1.62
N ILE A 135 -20.27 13.13 2.49
CA ILE A 135 -18.92 12.96 3.03
C ILE A 135 -18.94 13.24 4.55
N PRO A 136 -18.23 12.44 5.38
CA PRO A 136 -18.09 12.70 6.80
C PRO A 136 -17.51 14.08 7.09
N TYR A 137 -18.25 14.85 7.87
CA TYR A 137 -17.79 16.13 8.39
C TYR A 137 -17.08 15.93 9.72
N LEU A 138 -15.90 16.55 9.84
CA LEU A 138 -15.12 16.67 11.05
C LEU A 138 -15.08 18.14 11.46
N VAL A 139 -15.90 18.53 12.44
CA VAL A 139 -16.00 19.93 12.85
C VAL A 139 -14.88 20.25 13.84
N LYS A 140 -13.93 21.08 13.43
CA LYS A 140 -12.89 21.61 14.31
C LYS A 140 -13.51 22.71 15.18
N PHE A 141 -13.68 22.45 16.48
CA PHE A 141 -14.53 23.30 17.32
C PHE A 141 -13.79 24.41 18.06
N ASN A 142 -12.48 24.28 18.25
CA ASN A 142 -11.66 25.32 18.85
C ASN A 142 -10.63 25.86 17.85
N HIS A 143 -10.24 27.11 18.03
CA HIS A 143 -9.26 27.79 17.18
C HIS A 143 -8.44 28.77 17.98
N ASN A 144 -7.26 29.13 17.45
CA ASN A 144 -6.62 30.37 17.86
C ASN A 144 -7.27 31.54 17.12
N GLU A 145 -7.55 32.62 17.84
CA GLU A 145 -8.01 33.86 17.22
C GLU A 145 -6.78 34.74 16.94
N LEU A 146 -6.44 34.91 15.66
CA LEU A 146 -5.24 35.67 15.25
C LEU A 146 -5.39 37.20 15.35
N MET A 147 -6.35 37.70 16.13
CA MET A 147 -6.63 39.13 16.22
C MET A 147 -6.07 39.78 17.50
N THR A 148 -5.61 38.99 18.48
CA THR A 148 -4.89 39.51 19.65
C THR A 148 -3.45 39.89 19.33
N TYR A 149 -3.02 41.05 19.85
CA TYR A 149 -1.65 41.56 19.76
C TYR A 149 -1.03 41.79 21.14
N PRO A 150 0.14 41.20 21.45
CA PRO A 150 0.88 40.23 20.64
C PRO A 150 0.13 38.88 20.53
N ASN A 151 0.43 38.11 19.48
CA ASN A 151 -0.21 36.80 19.29
C ASN A 151 -0.01 35.90 20.51
N THR A 152 -1.08 35.20 20.91
CA THR A 152 -1.06 34.21 21.98
C THR A 152 -1.17 32.79 21.41
N PHE A 153 -0.84 31.79 22.24
CA PHE A 153 -1.03 30.38 21.92
C PHE A 153 -2.24 29.83 22.68
N ASN A 154 -3.39 30.47 22.49
CA ASN A 154 -4.63 30.08 23.14
C ASN A 154 -5.63 29.52 22.12
N GLN A 155 -6.02 28.26 22.29
CA GLN A 155 -7.13 27.66 21.56
C GLN A 155 -8.39 27.82 22.39
N ILE A 156 -9.42 28.44 21.84
CA ILE A 156 -10.70 28.64 22.52
C ILE A 156 -11.85 28.02 21.71
N PRO A 157 -12.93 27.52 22.33
CA PRO A 157 -14.11 27.03 21.61
C PRO A 157 -14.82 28.15 20.83
N PHE A 158 -15.23 27.86 19.60
CA PHE A 158 -16.01 28.75 18.73
C PHE A 158 -17.50 28.35 18.63
N GLY A 159 -17.89 27.25 19.26
CA GLY A 159 -19.24 26.71 19.23
C GLY A 159 -19.39 25.53 20.17
N THR A 160 -20.54 24.85 20.10
CA THR A 160 -20.88 23.72 20.99
C THR A 160 -20.88 22.39 20.24
N ILE A 161 -20.68 21.29 20.96
CA ILE A 161 -20.75 19.94 20.40
C ILE A 161 -22.15 19.62 19.88
N LYS A 162 -23.19 20.06 20.59
CA LYS A 162 -24.57 19.92 20.11
C LYS A 162 -24.79 20.52 18.72
N GLN A 163 -24.19 21.68 18.42
CA GLN A 163 -24.29 22.28 17.09
C GLN A 163 -23.58 21.44 16.01
N CYS A 164 -22.44 20.82 16.34
CA CYS A 164 -21.77 19.86 15.44
C CYS A 164 -22.71 18.68 15.13
N TRP A 165 -23.37 18.13 16.15
CA TRP A 165 -24.32 17.04 15.98
C TRP A 165 -25.55 17.45 15.15
N GLU A 166 -26.15 18.61 15.43
CA GLU A 166 -27.28 19.16 14.66
C GLU A 166 -26.93 19.41 13.18
N MET A 167 -25.64 19.66 12.87
CA MET A 167 -25.10 19.78 11.51
C MET A 167 -25.04 18.44 10.76
N GLY A 168 -25.07 17.31 11.48
CA GLY A 168 -24.86 15.97 10.94
C GLY A 168 -23.38 15.58 10.86
N ALA A 169 -22.52 16.16 11.69
CA ALA A 169 -21.11 15.81 11.76
C ALA A 169 -20.92 14.35 12.19
N ALA A 170 -19.94 13.68 11.58
CA ALA A 170 -19.54 12.33 11.97
C ALA A 170 -18.43 12.38 13.05
N ALA A 171 -17.68 13.47 13.08
CA ALA A 171 -16.58 13.68 13.99
C ALA A 171 -16.49 15.15 14.43
N VAL A 172 -15.80 15.35 15.55
CA VAL A 172 -15.36 16.66 16.03
C VAL A 172 -13.85 16.64 16.22
N GLY A 173 -13.23 17.81 16.12
CA GLY A 173 -11.80 17.95 16.33
C GLY A 173 -11.44 19.12 17.21
N ALA A 174 -10.28 19.02 17.86
CA ALA A 174 -9.70 20.09 18.66
C ALA A 174 -8.19 20.21 18.48
N THR A 175 -7.62 21.36 18.83
CA THR A 175 -6.17 21.54 18.99
C THR A 175 -5.88 21.85 20.44
N ILE A 176 -4.86 21.21 20.99
CA ILE A 176 -4.24 21.63 22.24
C ILE A 176 -2.81 22.05 21.92
N TYR A 177 -2.41 23.20 22.45
CA TYR A 177 -1.04 23.69 22.41
C TYR A 177 -0.29 23.27 23.67
N PHE A 178 0.15 22.01 23.72
CA PHE A 178 0.84 21.44 24.88
C PHE A 178 2.11 22.22 25.23
N GLY A 179 2.21 22.63 26.49
CA GLY A 179 3.32 23.45 26.99
C GLY A 179 3.08 24.95 26.88
N SER A 180 1.98 25.42 26.29
CA SER A 180 1.60 26.83 26.37
C SER A 180 1.04 27.17 27.76
N GLU A 181 1.00 28.45 28.09
CA GLU A 181 0.44 28.95 29.36
C GLU A 181 -1.00 28.47 29.58
N GLU A 182 -1.81 28.49 28.52
CA GLU A 182 -3.24 28.15 28.55
C GLU A 182 -3.51 26.65 28.36
N SER A 183 -2.48 25.81 28.28
CA SER A 183 -2.63 24.40 27.91
C SER A 183 -3.44 23.58 28.92
N ASN A 184 -3.40 23.92 30.21
CA ASN A 184 -4.18 23.24 31.25
C ASN A 184 -5.70 23.42 31.05
N ASP A 185 -6.13 24.63 30.69
CA ASP A 185 -7.53 24.92 30.43
C ASP A 185 -7.98 24.26 29.14
N GLN A 186 -7.12 24.26 28.11
CA GLN A 186 -7.35 23.53 26.86
C GLN A 186 -7.53 22.04 27.07
N ILE A 187 -6.72 21.41 27.90
CA ILE A 187 -6.86 19.99 28.24
C ILE A 187 -8.21 19.71 28.88
N GLN A 188 -8.62 20.53 29.86
CA GLN A 188 -9.86 20.33 30.60
C GLN A 188 -11.10 20.49 29.71
N TYR A 189 -11.25 21.61 28.99
CA TYR A 189 -12.45 21.80 28.18
C TYR A 189 -12.51 20.83 27.00
N VAL A 190 -11.37 20.45 26.42
CA VAL A 190 -11.36 19.46 25.32
C VAL A 190 -11.78 18.10 25.85
N ALA A 191 -11.34 17.70 27.05
CA ALA A 191 -11.79 16.45 27.67
C ALA A 191 -13.31 16.45 27.88
N ASP A 192 -13.88 17.53 28.43
CA ASP A 192 -15.32 17.65 28.64
C ASP A 192 -16.10 17.62 27.32
N MET A 193 -15.63 18.34 26.30
CA MET A 193 -16.26 18.39 24.99
C MET A 193 -16.11 17.08 24.20
N PHE A 194 -15.03 16.32 24.41
CA PHE A 194 -14.89 14.99 23.82
C PHE A 194 -15.85 13.99 24.46
N ALA A 195 -16.02 14.04 25.78
CA ALA A 195 -17.03 13.24 26.47
C ALA A 195 -18.45 13.55 25.94
N GLU A 196 -18.80 14.83 25.80
CA GLU A 196 -20.08 15.24 25.19
C GLU A 196 -20.20 14.75 23.73
N ALA A 197 -19.12 14.78 22.94
CA ALA A 197 -19.13 14.32 21.57
C ALA A 197 -19.40 12.81 21.47
N HIS A 198 -18.84 12.02 22.39
CA HIS A 198 -19.11 10.60 22.48
C HIS A 198 -20.58 10.34 22.86
N ASP A 199 -21.18 11.11 23.76
CA ASP A 199 -22.62 11.01 24.07
C ASP A 199 -23.51 11.20 22.83
N TYR A 200 -23.12 12.12 21.94
CA TYR A 200 -23.79 12.33 20.64
C TYR A 200 -23.36 11.34 19.54
N GLY A 201 -22.43 10.43 19.82
CA GLY A 201 -21.98 9.40 18.89
C GLY A 201 -20.96 9.86 17.86
N MET A 202 -20.24 10.97 18.09
CA MET A 202 -19.23 11.49 17.16
C MET A 202 -17.82 11.01 17.52
N VAL A 203 -16.99 10.78 16.50
CA VAL A 203 -15.55 10.46 16.67
C VAL A 203 -14.78 11.71 17.07
N THR A 204 -13.79 11.59 17.95
CA THR A 204 -12.96 12.71 18.44
C THR A 204 -11.56 12.69 17.83
N VAL A 205 -11.10 13.83 17.29
CA VAL A 205 -9.76 13.95 16.67
C VAL A 205 -8.97 15.09 17.29
N LEU A 206 -7.76 14.81 17.77
CA LEU A 206 -6.98 15.79 18.54
C LEU A 206 -5.64 16.12 17.90
N TRP A 207 -5.45 17.40 17.57
CA TRP A 207 -4.17 17.96 17.17
C TRP A 207 -3.33 18.21 18.43
N CYS A 208 -2.27 17.43 18.63
CA CYS A 208 -1.47 17.47 19.84
C CYS A 208 -0.18 18.30 19.66
N TYR A 209 -0.27 19.60 19.40
CA TYR A 209 0.93 20.36 19.06
C TYR A 209 1.68 20.90 20.27
N MET A 210 2.99 20.68 20.31
CA MET A 210 3.87 21.37 21.25
C MET A 210 3.86 22.88 20.97
N ARG A 211 3.88 23.70 22.02
CA ARG A 211 3.95 25.16 21.90
C ARG A 211 4.57 25.79 23.14
N ASN A 212 5.86 26.11 23.09
CA ASN A 212 6.52 26.91 24.11
C ASN A 212 7.80 27.54 23.55
N ASN A 213 8.00 28.84 23.74
CA ASN A 213 9.19 29.53 23.24
C ASN A 213 10.50 28.94 23.80
N SER A 214 10.46 28.38 25.01
CA SER A 214 11.60 27.72 25.67
C SER A 214 11.99 26.38 25.04
N PHE A 215 11.18 25.82 24.13
CA PHE A 215 11.54 24.61 23.38
C PHE A 215 12.56 24.86 22.27
N LYS A 216 13.01 26.10 22.12
CA LYS A 216 14.18 26.44 21.32
C LYS A 216 15.39 26.55 22.24
N VAL A 217 16.25 25.53 22.23
CA VAL A 217 17.43 25.46 23.11
C VAL A 217 18.68 25.47 22.25
N ASN A 218 19.59 26.42 22.51
CA ASN A 218 20.86 26.56 21.79
C ASN A 218 20.71 26.61 20.25
N GLY A 219 19.65 27.25 19.77
CA GLY A 219 19.36 27.38 18.34
C GLY A 219 18.67 26.17 17.69
N VAL A 220 18.43 25.09 18.43
CA VAL A 220 17.69 23.90 17.96
C VAL A 220 16.23 23.99 18.41
N ASP A 221 15.30 23.75 17.49
CA ASP A 221 13.86 23.75 17.76
C ASP A 221 13.37 22.32 18.08
N TYR A 222 12.93 22.09 19.32
CA TYR A 222 12.45 20.78 19.78
C TYR A 222 10.93 20.61 19.75
N HIS A 223 10.17 21.54 19.14
CA HIS A 223 8.71 21.40 19.04
C HIS A 223 8.25 20.14 18.28
N ALA A 224 9.11 19.59 17.42
CA ALA A 224 8.88 18.37 16.66
C ALA A 224 9.72 17.19 17.17
N ALA A 225 10.27 17.28 18.39
CA ALA A 225 11.05 16.18 18.96
C ALA A 225 10.16 14.95 19.19
N SER A 226 10.61 13.78 18.75
CA SER A 226 9.86 12.52 18.88
C SER A 226 9.43 12.27 20.32
N ASP A 227 10.33 12.45 21.29
CA ASP A 227 10.03 12.27 22.72
C ASP A 227 8.97 13.23 23.27
N LEU A 228 9.04 14.52 22.96
CA LEU A 228 8.08 15.51 23.44
C LEU A 228 6.71 15.35 22.77
N THR A 229 6.70 15.19 21.44
CA THR A 229 5.47 15.01 20.68
C THR A 229 4.76 13.69 21.03
N ALA A 230 5.51 12.63 21.32
CA ALA A 230 4.94 11.37 21.78
C ALA A 230 4.25 11.51 23.15
N GLN A 231 4.80 12.30 24.07
CA GLN A 231 4.12 12.58 25.34
C GLN A 231 2.83 13.39 25.14
N ALA A 232 2.84 14.39 24.26
CA ALA A 232 1.62 15.13 23.92
C ALA A 232 0.54 14.21 23.34
N ASN A 233 0.92 13.26 22.48
CA ASN A 233 0.02 12.22 21.98
C ASN A 233 -0.54 11.36 23.12
N HIS A 234 0.30 10.95 24.07
CA HIS A 234 -0.12 10.17 25.23
C HIS A 234 -1.16 10.89 26.08
N LEU A 235 -0.96 12.19 26.31
CA LEU A 235 -1.95 13.03 26.99
C LEU A 235 -3.26 13.11 26.19
N GLY A 236 -3.15 13.23 24.86
CA GLY A 236 -4.31 13.27 23.98
C GLY A 236 -5.17 12.01 24.03
N VAL A 237 -4.55 10.82 23.97
CA VAL A 237 -5.30 9.55 24.09
C VAL A 237 -5.86 9.33 25.49
N THR A 238 -5.20 9.90 26.51
CA THR A 238 -5.68 9.85 27.91
C THR A 238 -7.00 10.60 28.07
N ILE A 239 -7.20 11.71 27.35
CA ILE A 239 -8.46 12.47 27.34
C ILE A 239 -9.43 11.99 26.25
N GLN A 240 -9.32 10.70 25.88
CA GLN A 240 -10.24 10.02 24.98
C GLN A 240 -10.30 10.59 23.55
N ALA A 241 -9.19 11.07 23.00
CA ALA A 241 -9.08 11.26 21.56
C ALA A 241 -9.13 9.90 20.82
N ASP A 242 -10.02 9.75 19.84
CA ASP A 242 -10.13 8.54 19.00
C ASP A 242 -9.08 8.48 17.89
N ILE A 243 -8.63 9.64 17.42
CA ILE A 243 -7.53 9.78 16.47
C ILE A 243 -6.62 10.93 16.93
N ILE A 244 -5.33 10.67 17.03
CA ILE A 244 -4.32 11.69 17.27
C ILE A 244 -3.79 12.21 15.95
N LYS A 245 -3.72 13.53 15.83
CA LYS A 245 -2.98 14.22 14.78
C LYS A 245 -1.71 14.85 15.34
N GLN A 246 -0.59 14.54 14.71
CA GLN A 246 0.71 15.09 15.08
C GLN A 246 1.56 15.45 13.85
N LYS A 247 2.52 16.36 14.00
CA LYS A 247 3.54 16.57 12.97
C LYS A 247 4.51 15.39 12.94
N LEU A 248 5.08 15.12 11.77
CA LEU A 248 6.16 14.15 11.70
C LEU A 248 7.36 14.66 12.54
N PRO A 249 7.99 13.80 13.35
CA PRO A 249 9.13 14.22 14.14
C PRO A 249 10.33 14.48 13.23
N THR A 250 11.04 15.58 13.46
CA THR A 250 12.23 15.98 12.68
C THR A 250 13.52 15.86 13.49
N ASN A 251 13.40 15.64 14.79
CA ASN A 251 14.51 15.42 15.72
C ASN A 251 14.01 14.66 16.96
N ASN A 252 14.87 14.54 17.97
CA ASN A 252 14.60 13.86 19.23
C ASN A 252 15.42 14.50 20.36
N GLY A 253 15.34 13.97 21.58
CA GLY A 253 16.15 14.46 22.71
C GLY A 253 15.61 15.74 23.36
N GLY A 254 14.34 16.09 23.14
CA GLY A 254 13.75 17.30 23.69
C GLY A 254 13.67 17.30 25.21
N TYR A 255 13.43 16.14 25.86
CA TYR A 255 13.51 16.07 27.31
C TYR A 255 14.91 16.37 27.82
N LYS A 256 15.94 15.82 27.19
CA LYS A 256 17.33 16.07 27.56
C LYS A 256 17.70 17.55 27.40
N ALA A 257 17.29 18.16 26.29
CA ALA A 257 17.55 19.57 26.01
C ALA A 257 16.84 20.52 26.98
N LEU A 258 15.67 20.14 27.51
CA LEU A 258 14.87 20.97 28.42
C LEU A 258 15.13 20.69 29.91
N ASN A 259 15.71 19.54 30.24
CA ASN A 259 16.22 19.24 31.58
C ASN A 259 17.54 20.00 31.84
N THR A 260 17.49 21.33 31.77
CA THR A 260 18.60 22.23 32.06
C THR A 260 18.26 23.11 33.26
N GLY A 261 19.16 23.19 34.25
CA GLY A 261 18.98 23.99 35.46
C GLY A 261 18.39 23.19 36.64
N ASP A 262 17.69 23.87 37.55
CA ASP A 262 17.24 23.31 38.84
C ASP A 262 15.87 22.61 38.78
N SER A 263 15.19 22.62 37.62
CA SER A 263 13.86 22.02 37.43
C SER A 263 13.92 20.83 36.48
N SER A 264 13.39 19.68 36.92
CA SER A 264 13.24 18.51 36.07
C SER A 264 12.05 18.69 35.11
N TYR A 265 12.30 18.72 33.81
CA TYR A 265 11.29 18.79 32.75
C TYR A 265 11.01 17.40 32.18
N GLY A 266 9.97 16.73 32.68
CA GLY A 266 9.60 15.38 32.25
C GLY A 266 10.62 14.32 32.68
N LYS A 267 10.16 13.30 33.41
CA LYS A 267 11.01 12.16 33.76
C LYS A 267 11.09 11.23 32.56
N PHE A 268 12.30 10.84 32.18
CA PHE A 268 12.52 9.90 31.09
C PHE A 268 13.66 8.94 31.42
N ASP A 269 13.61 7.77 30.78
CA ASP A 269 14.67 6.76 30.79
C ASP A 269 15.38 6.79 29.43
N THR A 270 16.70 6.67 29.38
CA THR A 270 17.46 6.75 28.11
C THR A 270 17.12 5.63 27.12
N SER A 271 16.46 4.55 27.56
CA SER A 271 15.94 3.51 26.68
C SER A 271 14.87 4.00 25.70
N ILE A 272 14.19 5.13 25.98
CA ILE A 272 13.28 5.71 24.99
C ILE A 272 14.01 6.11 23.70
N TYR A 273 15.31 6.44 23.81
CA TYR A 273 16.16 6.75 22.66
C TYR A 273 16.79 5.48 22.09
N THR A 274 17.55 4.79 22.94
CA THR A 274 18.46 3.71 22.52
C THR A 274 17.76 2.41 22.16
N LYS A 275 16.54 2.17 22.65
CA LYS A 275 15.80 0.92 22.42
C LYS A 275 14.49 1.09 21.67
N LEU A 276 13.89 2.28 21.69
CA LEU A 276 12.52 2.48 21.20
C LEU A 276 12.40 3.38 19.96
N ASN A 277 13.43 4.16 19.60
CA ASN A 277 13.41 4.98 18.38
C ASN A 277 14.75 5.10 17.65
N SER A 278 15.70 4.19 17.94
CA SER A 278 16.99 4.04 17.24
C SER A 278 17.92 5.27 17.28
N SER A 279 17.71 6.18 18.23
CA SER A 279 18.63 7.29 18.49
C SER A 279 19.74 6.87 19.47
N ASP A 280 20.83 7.65 19.53
CA ASP A 280 21.83 7.52 20.60
C ASP A 280 21.27 7.97 21.96
N GLU A 281 22.04 7.81 23.04
CA GLU A 281 21.66 8.24 24.41
C GLU A 281 21.47 9.76 24.59
N ASN A 282 21.82 10.55 23.57
CA ASN A 282 21.63 11.99 23.51
C ASN A 282 20.39 12.37 22.69
N GLY A 283 19.71 11.41 22.06
CA GLY A 283 18.61 11.68 21.13
C GLY A 283 19.08 12.12 19.74
N ASN A 284 20.34 11.89 19.37
CA ASN A 284 20.83 12.14 18.01
C ASN A 284 20.61 10.92 17.12
N GLY A 285 20.45 11.15 15.82
CA GLY A 285 20.15 10.10 14.85
C GLY A 285 18.73 9.56 15.04
N GLY A 286 18.54 8.26 14.76
CA GLY A 286 17.23 7.64 14.69
C GLY A 286 16.66 7.67 13.28
N HIS A 287 16.13 6.53 12.86
CA HIS A 287 15.47 6.43 11.56
C HIS A 287 14.10 7.13 11.62
N PRO A 288 13.68 7.91 10.60
CA PRO A 288 12.40 8.64 10.62
C PRO A 288 11.18 7.77 10.94
N ILE A 289 11.18 6.52 10.44
CA ILE A 289 10.13 5.53 10.74
C ILE A 289 10.10 5.17 12.22
N ASP A 290 11.25 5.01 12.87
CA ASP A 290 11.31 4.68 14.29
C ASP A 290 10.97 5.88 15.18
N LEU A 291 11.39 7.09 14.80
CA LEU A 291 10.97 8.32 15.48
C LEU A 291 9.44 8.49 15.44
N CYS A 292 8.81 8.21 14.28
CA CYS A 292 7.36 8.24 14.14
C CYS A 292 6.69 7.05 14.85
N ARG A 293 7.29 5.86 14.81
CA ARG A 293 6.75 4.67 15.51
C ARG A 293 6.73 4.88 17.03
N TYR A 294 7.65 5.66 17.58
CA TYR A 294 7.59 6.05 18.99
C TYR A 294 6.41 6.96 19.33
N GLN A 295 5.98 7.83 18.40
CA GLN A 295 4.71 8.55 18.53
C GLN A 295 3.52 7.57 18.55
N VAL A 296 3.50 6.57 17.66
CA VAL A 296 2.46 5.52 17.61
C VAL A 296 2.45 4.69 18.90
N ALA A 297 3.62 4.34 19.42
CA ALA A 297 3.77 3.61 20.67
C ALA A 297 3.10 4.32 21.85
N ASN A 298 3.20 5.66 21.88
CA ASN A 298 2.57 6.50 22.91
C ASN A 298 1.06 6.69 22.72
N CYS A 299 0.52 6.33 21.56
CA CYS A 299 -0.92 6.15 21.33
C CYS A 299 -1.39 4.72 21.70
N TYR A 300 -0.88 4.18 22.82
CA TYR A 300 -1.13 2.82 23.29
C TYR A 300 -0.79 1.74 22.24
N MET A 301 0.41 1.80 21.66
CA MET A 301 0.86 0.88 20.61
C MET A 301 -0.10 0.84 19.41
N GLY A 302 -0.59 2.01 18.99
CA GLY A 302 -1.53 2.14 17.87
C GLY A 302 -2.98 1.79 18.19
N ARG A 303 -3.34 1.48 19.45
CA ARG A 303 -4.75 1.23 19.81
C ARG A 303 -5.60 2.47 19.55
N MET A 304 -5.05 3.65 19.82
CA MET A 304 -5.59 4.90 19.29
C MET A 304 -4.76 5.29 18.06
N PRO A 305 -5.39 5.43 16.88
CA PRO A 305 -4.73 5.81 15.65
C PRO A 305 -3.93 7.11 15.69
N LEU A 306 -2.81 7.14 14.95
CA LEU A 306 -2.01 8.34 14.67
C LEU A 306 -2.08 8.69 13.19
N ILE A 307 -2.47 9.92 12.88
CA ILE A 307 -2.31 10.52 11.55
C ILE A 307 -1.28 11.64 11.57
N ASN A 308 -0.47 11.74 10.52
CA ASN A 308 0.49 12.84 10.39
C ASN A 308 0.03 13.93 9.42
N SER A 309 0.48 15.16 9.65
CA SER A 309 0.23 16.28 8.73
C SER A 309 1.17 16.24 7.52
N GLY A 310 0.66 16.52 6.31
CA GLY A 310 1.48 16.62 5.09
C GLY A 310 2.46 17.82 5.00
N GLY A 311 2.55 18.65 6.05
CA GLY A 311 3.44 19.81 6.11
C GLY A 311 2.88 21.09 5.45
N ALA A 312 3.66 22.17 5.48
CA ALA A 312 3.36 23.38 4.71
C ALA A 312 3.75 23.18 3.24
N SER A 313 3.15 23.94 2.32
CA SER A 313 3.57 23.91 0.91
C SER A 313 4.93 24.58 0.75
N SER A 314 5.87 23.88 0.12
CA SER A 314 7.18 24.38 -0.35
C SER A 314 7.19 24.59 -1.87
N GLY A 315 6.10 24.25 -2.56
CA GLY A 315 5.93 24.42 -4.01
C GLY A 315 6.27 23.15 -4.78
N ALA A 316 7.35 23.16 -5.56
CA ALA A 316 7.71 22.07 -6.47
C ALA A 316 8.04 20.73 -5.77
N GLY A 317 8.49 20.76 -4.50
CA GLY A 317 8.80 19.56 -3.71
C GLY A 317 7.62 18.92 -2.98
N ASP A 318 6.42 19.51 -3.09
CA ASP A 318 5.28 19.13 -2.26
C ASP A 318 4.87 17.66 -2.40
N LEU A 319 4.93 17.11 -3.63
CA LEU A 319 4.56 15.73 -3.92
C LEU A 319 5.49 14.75 -3.20
N LYS A 320 6.81 14.88 -3.42
CA LYS A 320 7.84 14.03 -2.81
C LYS A 320 7.79 14.11 -1.29
N GLU A 321 7.63 15.31 -0.72
CA GLU A 321 7.50 15.48 0.74
C GLU A 321 6.23 14.82 1.30
N ALA A 322 5.10 14.93 0.58
CA ALA A 322 3.84 14.33 1.01
C ALA A 322 3.88 12.80 0.94
N VAL A 323 4.43 12.24 -0.14
CA VAL A 323 4.67 10.80 -0.30
C VAL A 323 5.65 10.28 0.74
N THR A 324 6.77 10.96 0.96
CA THR A 324 7.74 10.65 2.04
C THR A 324 7.04 10.59 3.40
N THR A 325 6.21 11.57 3.73
CA THR A 325 5.47 11.61 5.01
C THR A 325 4.49 10.44 5.13
N ALA A 326 3.80 10.11 4.03
CA ALA A 326 2.87 8.98 3.99
C ALA A 326 3.57 7.63 4.16
N VAL A 327 4.72 7.45 3.52
CA VAL A 327 5.54 6.24 3.65
C VAL A 327 6.00 6.09 5.10
N ILE A 328 6.52 7.17 5.70
CA ILE A 328 6.97 7.13 7.10
C ILE A 328 5.81 6.82 8.04
N ASN A 329 4.64 7.45 7.87
CA ASN A 329 3.46 7.18 8.70
C ASN A 329 2.97 5.73 8.56
N LYS A 330 2.75 5.23 7.32
CA LYS A 330 2.29 3.86 7.08
C LYS A 330 3.24 2.85 7.70
N ARG A 331 4.54 3.02 7.46
CA ARG A 331 5.59 2.12 7.95
C ARG A 331 5.73 2.15 9.46
N ALA A 332 5.53 3.31 10.09
CA ALA A 332 5.52 3.44 11.54
C ALA A 332 4.32 2.77 12.22
N GLY A 333 3.28 2.38 11.46
CA GLY A 333 2.01 1.85 11.98
C GLY A 333 0.94 2.92 12.19
N GLY A 334 1.10 4.08 11.57
CA GLY A 334 0.09 5.14 11.54
C GLY A 334 -1.07 4.83 10.60
N MET A 335 -2.17 5.56 10.78
CA MET A 335 -3.48 5.34 10.17
C MET A 335 -3.72 6.16 8.91
N GLY A 336 -2.83 7.08 8.55
CA GLY A 336 -3.15 8.00 7.47
C GLY A 336 -2.49 9.36 7.52
N LEU A 337 -2.82 10.15 6.51
CA LEU A 337 -2.42 11.55 6.41
C LEU A 337 -3.62 12.49 6.46
N ILE A 338 -3.33 13.69 6.94
CA ILE A 338 -4.24 14.82 6.89
C ILE A 338 -3.53 16.01 6.23
N SER A 339 -3.90 16.31 4.98
CA SER A 339 -3.18 17.21 4.09
C SER A 339 -4.08 18.32 3.55
N GLY A 340 -3.78 19.57 3.91
CA GLY A 340 -4.63 20.73 3.61
C GLY A 340 -4.01 21.67 2.58
N ARG A 341 -3.14 22.56 3.05
CA ARG A 341 -2.55 23.66 2.26
C ARG A 341 -1.93 23.23 0.94
N LYS A 342 -1.25 22.08 0.92
CA LYS A 342 -0.64 21.52 -0.30
C LYS A 342 -1.66 21.19 -1.40
N ALA A 343 -2.92 20.94 -1.05
CA ALA A 343 -3.99 20.61 -1.99
C ALA A 343 -4.85 21.84 -2.36
N PHE A 344 -5.43 22.56 -1.39
CA PHE A 344 -6.43 23.60 -1.71
C PHE A 344 -5.84 24.90 -2.28
N GLN A 345 -4.54 25.15 -2.15
CA GLN A 345 -3.90 26.31 -2.79
C GLN A 345 -3.58 26.08 -4.28
N ARG A 346 -3.91 24.91 -4.82
CA ARG A 346 -3.73 24.51 -6.22
C ARG A 346 -5.07 24.50 -6.96
N PRO A 347 -5.07 24.48 -8.31
CA PRO A 347 -6.27 24.13 -9.07
C PRO A 347 -6.86 22.79 -8.59
N MET A 348 -8.19 22.66 -8.64
CA MET A 348 -8.93 21.49 -8.12
C MET A 348 -8.31 20.16 -8.53
N GLY A 349 -8.08 19.94 -9.83
CA GLY A 349 -7.53 18.68 -10.35
C GLY A 349 -6.12 18.39 -9.85
N GLU A 350 -5.26 19.40 -9.71
CA GLU A 350 -3.91 19.22 -9.16
C GLU A 350 -3.95 18.93 -7.65
N GLY A 351 -4.84 19.60 -6.92
CA GLY A 351 -5.05 19.34 -5.49
C GLY A 351 -5.56 17.92 -5.24
N ALA A 352 -6.52 17.47 -6.05
CA ALA A 352 -7.04 16.10 -6.02
C ALA A 352 -5.98 15.06 -6.39
N ALA A 353 -5.19 15.30 -7.44
CA ALA A 353 -4.08 14.43 -7.83
C ALA A 353 -3.03 14.28 -6.71
N LEU A 354 -2.72 15.36 -5.98
CA LEU A 354 -1.82 15.29 -4.82
C LEU A 354 -2.40 14.45 -3.67
N LEU A 355 -3.71 14.54 -3.42
CA LEU A 355 -4.39 13.69 -2.44
C LEU A 355 -4.40 12.22 -2.89
N HIS A 356 -4.62 11.95 -4.17
CA HIS A 356 -4.55 10.62 -4.76
C HIS A 356 -3.16 10.00 -4.64
N ALA A 357 -2.10 10.77 -4.91
CA ALA A 357 -0.72 10.29 -4.73
C ALA A 357 -0.40 9.92 -3.27
N ILE A 358 -0.91 10.67 -2.30
CA ILE A 358 -0.78 10.31 -0.87
C ILE A 358 -1.52 9.00 -0.59
N GLN A 359 -2.72 8.83 -1.15
CA GLN A 359 -3.55 7.63 -0.96
C GLN A 359 -2.92 6.41 -1.62
N ASP A 360 -2.24 6.56 -2.75
CA ASP A 360 -1.53 5.47 -3.42
C ASP A 360 -0.53 4.80 -2.48
N VAL A 361 0.17 5.56 -1.63
CA VAL A 361 1.07 4.98 -0.62
C VAL A 361 0.34 4.01 0.31
N TYR A 362 -0.91 4.27 0.68
CA TYR A 362 -1.69 3.40 1.56
C TYR A 362 -2.32 2.23 0.81
N LEU A 363 -2.67 2.43 -0.47
CA LEU A 363 -3.20 1.41 -1.36
C LEU A 363 -2.12 0.46 -1.89
N ASP A 364 -0.86 0.91 -1.92
CA ASP A 364 0.26 0.17 -2.46
C ASP A 364 0.60 -1.04 -1.57
N GLU A 365 0.40 -2.22 -2.15
CA GLU A 365 0.66 -3.52 -1.55
C GLU A 365 2.06 -4.06 -1.91
N SER A 366 2.79 -3.42 -2.84
CA SER A 366 4.06 -3.88 -3.44
C SER A 366 5.27 -3.90 -2.48
N GLY A 367 5.06 -4.06 -1.18
CA GLY A 367 6.16 -4.30 -0.26
C GLY A 367 6.68 -3.05 0.44
N LEU A 368 5.80 -2.15 0.89
CA LEU A 368 6.05 -1.34 2.11
C LEU A 368 6.12 -2.23 3.38
N VAL A 369 6.20 -3.55 3.22
CA VAL A 369 6.39 -4.57 4.24
C VAL A 369 7.81 -4.44 4.77
N ALA A 370 7.93 -4.24 6.09
CA ALA A 370 9.20 -4.43 6.77
C ALA A 370 9.73 -5.81 6.38
N ALA A 371 10.96 -5.91 5.89
CA ALA A 371 11.73 -7.12 6.02
C ALA A 371 11.93 -7.38 7.53
N ALA A 372 10.86 -7.82 8.19
CA ALA A 372 10.99 -8.48 9.47
C ALA A 372 11.99 -9.59 9.20
N GLY A 373 13.17 -9.48 9.82
CA GLY A 373 14.13 -10.55 9.89
C GLY A 373 13.48 -11.78 10.53
N CYS A 374 12.73 -12.53 9.75
CA CYS A 374 13.05 -13.93 9.58
C CYS A 374 14.20 -13.93 8.58
N GLY A 375 15.37 -14.37 9.04
CA GLY A 375 16.44 -14.74 8.14
C GLY A 375 15.90 -15.72 7.11
N PHE A 376 15.70 -15.24 5.90
CA PHE A 376 15.94 -15.98 4.68
C PHE A 376 16.91 -15.09 3.90
N PHE A 377 18.20 -15.09 4.24
CA PHE A 377 19.11 -15.88 3.42
C PHE A 377 18.42 -17.14 2.87
N VAL A 378 17.59 -16.99 1.84
CA VAL A 378 17.60 -18.04 0.83
C VAL A 378 18.91 -17.77 0.07
N SER A 379 20.01 -18.39 0.51
CA SER A 379 20.75 -19.11 -0.52
C SER A 379 19.67 -19.92 -1.23
N LEU A 380 19.30 -19.56 -2.47
CA LEU A 380 18.35 -20.34 -3.28
C LEU A 380 18.93 -21.74 -3.43
N SER A 381 18.71 -22.58 -2.42
CA SER A 381 18.95 -23.99 -2.44
C SER A 381 17.66 -24.59 -2.95
N ALA A 382 17.63 -24.98 -4.24
CA ALA A 382 16.85 -26.04 -4.90
C ALA A 382 15.38 -26.36 -4.50
N ALA A 383 14.74 -25.65 -3.58
CA ALA A 383 13.51 -26.07 -2.91
C ALA A 383 12.43 -24.96 -2.82
N GLY A 384 12.62 -23.86 -3.55
CA GLY A 384 11.74 -22.68 -3.48
C GLY A 384 10.77 -22.51 -4.65
N ILE A 385 10.90 -23.30 -5.73
CA ILE A 385 9.93 -23.31 -6.83
C ILE A 385 9.11 -24.58 -6.70
N PRO A 386 7.77 -24.49 -6.51
CA PRO A 386 6.94 -25.67 -6.45
C PRO A 386 6.97 -26.38 -7.81
N VAL A 387 7.47 -27.61 -7.82
CA VAL A 387 7.31 -28.53 -8.96
C VAL A 387 6.02 -29.30 -8.72
N TYR A 388 5.11 -29.23 -9.69
CA TYR A 388 3.78 -29.85 -9.58
C TYR A 388 3.83 -31.29 -10.06
N THR A 389 3.29 -32.21 -9.27
CA THR A 389 3.19 -33.64 -9.63
C THR A 389 1.77 -34.04 -10.05
N ASP A 390 0.80 -33.12 -10.02
CA ASP A 390 -0.58 -33.37 -10.45
C ASP A 390 -1.22 -32.12 -11.08
N GLU A 391 -2.08 -32.38 -12.07
CA GLU A 391 -2.74 -31.39 -12.93
C GLU A 391 -3.63 -30.41 -12.14
N ALA A 392 -4.35 -30.90 -11.13
CA ALA A 392 -5.31 -30.08 -10.38
C ALA A 392 -4.61 -29.00 -9.55
N THR A 393 -3.45 -29.33 -8.97
CA THR A 393 -2.62 -28.37 -8.22
C THR A 393 -1.87 -27.44 -9.16
N PHE A 394 -1.38 -27.96 -10.30
CA PHE A 394 -0.81 -27.15 -11.38
C PHE A 394 -1.80 -26.09 -11.89
N LEU A 395 -3.01 -26.48 -12.26
CA LEU A 395 -4.05 -25.56 -12.74
C LEU A 395 -4.60 -24.66 -11.62
N GLY A 396 -4.70 -25.15 -10.39
CA GLY A 396 -5.22 -24.36 -9.26
C GLY A 396 -4.30 -23.20 -8.86
N ASP A 397 -2.98 -23.41 -8.92
CA ASP A 397 -2.00 -22.42 -8.45
C ASP A 397 -1.47 -21.52 -9.57
N LEU A 398 -1.46 -21.94 -10.84
CA LEU A 398 -1.03 -21.08 -11.96
C LEU A 398 -2.15 -20.13 -12.44
N ILE A 399 -3.41 -20.36 -12.04
CA ILE A 399 -4.60 -19.69 -12.60
C ILE A 399 -5.31 -18.84 -11.53
N SER A 400 -5.27 -17.51 -11.71
CA SER A 400 -6.22 -16.59 -11.08
C SER A 400 -7.66 -16.92 -11.53
N PRO A 401 -8.70 -16.88 -10.67
CA PRO A 401 -10.09 -17.19 -11.03
C PRO A 401 -10.71 -16.31 -12.14
N ALA A 402 -9.99 -15.32 -12.67
CA ALA A 402 -10.45 -14.43 -13.74
C ALA A 402 -10.23 -14.98 -15.17
N VAL A 403 -9.57 -16.13 -15.36
CA VAL A 403 -9.31 -16.71 -16.69
C VAL A 403 -10.04 -18.06 -16.83
N THR A 404 -11.37 -18.02 -16.92
CA THR A 404 -12.19 -19.21 -17.24
C THR A 404 -12.89 -19.15 -18.59
N GLU A 405 -12.70 -18.09 -19.38
CA GLU A 405 -13.13 -18.09 -20.80
C GLU A 405 -11.93 -18.39 -21.69
N GLY A 406 -11.65 -19.69 -21.87
CA GLY A 406 -10.59 -20.17 -22.78
C GLY A 406 -10.02 -21.54 -22.44
N TYR A 407 -10.21 -22.05 -21.22
CA TYR A 407 -9.76 -23.38 -20.83
C TYR A 407 -10.74 -24.46 -21.31
N GLU A 408 -10.37 -25.21 -22.35
CA GLU A 408 -10.91 -26.55 -22.56
C GLU A 408 -9.97 -27.56 -21.86
N SER A 409 -10.44 -28.20 -20.79
CA SER A 409 -9.81 -29.40 -20.24
C SER A 409 -10.07 -30.57 -21.20
N TYR A 410 -9.03 -31.17 -21.79
CA TYR A 410 -9.20 -32.36 -22.61
C TYR A 410 -9.05 -33.61 -21.73
N ALA A 411 -10.13 -34.38 -21.65
CA ALA A 411 -10.09 -35.70 -21.04
C ALA A 411 -9.29 -36.66 -21.92
N ASP A 412 -8.61 -37.62 -21.27
CA ASP A 412 -7.98 -38.81 -21.85
C ASP A 412 -8.89 -39.51 -22.87
N ASP A 413 -8.81 -39.14 -24.15
CA ASP A 413 -9.15 -39.99 -25.31
C ASP A 413 -8.85 -39.22 -26.61
N LEU A 414 -7.68 -39.53 -27.19
CA LEU A 414 -7.27 -39.10 -28.52
C LEU A 414 -8.14 -39.79 -29.59
N ALA A 415 -8.93 -38.99 -30.32
CA ALA A 415 -9.56 -39.40 -31.57
C ALA A 415 -9.01 -38.58 -32.75
N ASP A 416 -8.75 -39.30 -33.85
CA ASP A 416 -8.06 -38.82 -35.05
C ASP A 416 -8.85 -37.73 -35.78
N GLY A 417 -8.27 -36.52 -35.90
CA GLY A 417 -8.86 -35.38 -36.60
C GLY A 417 -8.33 -34.02 -36.14
N ALA A 418 -7.49 -33.40 -36.98
CA ALA A 418 -6.78 -32.15 -36.75
C ALA A 418 -7.65 -30.97 -36.27
N ARG A 419 -7.11 -30.17 -35.33
CA ARG A 419 -7.49 -28.76 -35.08
C ARG A 419 -6.30 -27.96 -34.59
N THR A 420 -5.99 -26.87 -35.26
CA THR A 420 -4.80 -26.01 -35.17
C THR A 420 -4.73 -25.18 -33.88
N VAL A 421 -3.52 -25.02 -33.32
CA VAL A 421 -3.16 -23.91 -32.41
C VAL A 421 -1.94 -23.24 -33.06
N GLU A 422 -2.01 -21.93 -33.29
CA GLU A 422 -0.90 -21.12 -33.82
C GLU A 422 0.12 -20.89 -32.70
N LEU A 423 1.39 -21.20 -32.98
CA LEU A 423 2.53 -20.90 -32.11
C LEU A 423 2.92 -19.43 -32.32
N ASP A 424 2.18 -18.50 -31.73
CA ASP A 424 2.59 -17.10 -31.73
C ASP A 424 3.49 -16.81 -30.50
N TYR A 425 4.62 -16.14 -30.74
CA TYR A 425 5.43 -15.35 -29.78
C TYR A 425 6.69 -15.94 -29.09
N PHE A 426 7.33 -17.02 -29.55
CA PHE A 426 8.66 -17.38 -29.03
C PHE A 426 9.55 -18.15 -30.00
N ASP A 427 10.87 -17.93 -29.88
CA ASP A 427 11.91 -18.71 -30.56
C ASP A 427 12.29 -19.92 -29.68
N MET A 428 12.49 -21.09 -30.31
CA MET A 428 13.04 -22.27 -29.63
C MET A 428 14.44 -22.59 -30.18
N SER A 429 15.30 -23.14 -29.33
CA SER A 429 16.60 -23.70 -29.76
C SER A 429 16.81 -25.12 -29.23
N TYR A 430 17.47 -25.93 -30.07
CA TYR A 430 17.86 -27.32 -29.77
C TYR A 430 19.39 -27.39 -29.76
N ASP A 431 19.99 -27.78 -28.63
CA ASP A 431 21.45 -27.87 -28.44
C ASP A 431 22.24 -26.63 -28.89
N GLY A 432 21.68 -25.44 -28.66
CA GLY A 432 22.32 -24.15 -28.97
C GLY A 432 22.42 -23.82 -30.46
N VAL A 433 21.73 -24.59 -31.32
CA VAL A 433 21.49 -24.24 -32.71
C VAL A 433 20.11 -23.59 -32.80
N SER A 434 20.07 -22.29 -33.13
CA SER A 434 18.84 -21.53 -33.31
C SER A 434 18.26 -21.73 -34.70
N THR A 435 16.96 -22.04 -34.80
CA THR A 435 15.92 -21.19 -35.42
C THR A 435 14.59 -21.95 -35.53
N PHE A 436 13.61 -21.57 -34.71
CA PHE A 436 12.19 -21.75 -35.02
C PHE A 436 11.57 -20.36 -35.14
N GLY A 437 11.68 -19.77 -36.33
CA GLY A 437 11.00 -18.54 -36.69
C GLY A 437 10.35 -18.72 -38.05
N VAL A 438 9.23 -18.02 -38.28
CA VAL A 438 8.36 -18.12 -39.47
C VAL A 438 9.18 -18.33 -40.76
N GLY A 439 9.06 -19.53 -41.36
CA GLY A 439 9.51 -19.82 -42.74
C GLY A 439 10.88 -20.48 -42.97
N SER A 440 11.41 -21.30 -42.05
CA SER A 440 12.71 -22.00 -42.24
C SER A 440 12.58 -23.53 -42.22
N GLU A 441 13.17 -24.24 -43.20
CA GLU A 441 13.37 -25.71 -43.20
C GLU A 441 14.74 -26.07 -42.60
N VAL A 442 14.80 -27.06 -41.69
CA VAL A 442 16.05 -27.62 -41.15
C VAL A 442 15.95 -29.15 -41.01
N ASP A 443 16.87 -29.83 -41.70
CA ASP A 443 17.01 -31.30 -41.80
C ASP A 443 17.58 -31.93 -40.51
N ILE A 444 16.76 -32.70 -39.78
CA ILE A 444 17.16 -33.50 -38.60
C ILE A 444 17.18 -35.00 -38.98
N PRO A 445 18.28 -35.75 -38.74
CA PRO A 445 18.36 -37.15 -39.13
C PRO A 445 17.35 -38.02 -38.35
N ASN A 446 16.54 -38.78 -39.09
CA ASN A 446 15.53 -39.76 -38.63
C ASN A 446 14.10 -39.25 -38.36
N GLY A 447 13.61 -38.35 -39.21
CA GLY A 447 12.36 -38.59 -39.96
C GLY A 447 11.06 -38.71 -39.16
N VAL A 448 10.62 -37.61 -38.56
CA VAL A 448 9.42 -36.82 -38.92
C VAL A 448 9.64 -35.43 -38.32
N GLU A 449 9.81 -34.40 -39.14
CA GLU A 449 9.97 -33.01 -38.67
C GLU A 449 8.63 -32.45 -38.16
N PRO A 450 8.61 -31.68 -37.05
CA PRO A 450 7.43 -30.92 -36.69
C PRO A 450 7.19 -29.77 -37.67
N ILE A 451 5.96 -29.61 -38.16
CA ILE A 451 5.52 -28.55 -39.06
C ILE A 451 4.79 -27.45 -38.31
N GLU A 452 4.73 -26.25 -38.89
CA GLU A 452 3.96 -25.12 -38.38
C GLU A 452 2.50 -25.53 -38.08
N GLY A 453 2.08 -25.40 -36.81
CA GLY A 453 0.79 -25.88 -36.30
C GLY A 453 0.85 -27.21 -35.54
N ASP A 454 2.02 -27.83 -35.40
CA ASP A 454 2.20 -28.99 -34.54
C ASP A 454 2.11 -28.61 -33.07
N LYS A 455 1.23 -29.33 -32.37
CA LYS A 455 0.94 -29.12 -30.94
C LYS A 455 2.00 -29.70 -29.99
N HIS A 456 2.93 -30.48 -30.54
CA HIS A 456 3.88 -31.25 -29.74
C HIS A 456 5.25 -31.21 -30.40
N VAL A 457 6.28 -31.04 -29.58
CA VAL A 457 7.67 -31.22 -30.02
C VAL A 457 8.14 -32.60 -29.55
N ARG A 458 8.53 -33.46 -30.49
CA ARG A 458 9.11 -34.78 -30.19
C ARG A 458 10.62 -34.72 -30.38
N VAL A 459 11.36 -34.94 -29.30
CA VAL A 459 12.84 -35.00 -29.36
C VAL A 459 13.32 -36.45 -29.37
N ASN A 460 14.09 -36.84 -30.40
CA ASN A 460 14.66 -38.18 -30.50
C ASN A 460 16.14 -38.21 -30.05
N TYR A 461 16.45 -39.06 -29.08
CA TYR A 461 17.80 -39.19 -28.53
C TYR A 461 18.63 -40.15 -29.36
N GLY A 462 19.47 -39.62 -30.24
CA GLY A 462 20.52 -40.40 -30.90
C GLY A 462 21.55 -40.91 -29.88
N GLY A 463 21.34 -42.11 -29.33
CA GLY A 463 22.35 -42.92 -28.63
C GLY A 463 23.21 -42.20 -27.57
N GLY A 464 22.62 -41.88 -26.41
CA GLY A 464 23.38 -41.58 -25.19
C GLY A 464 23.95 -40.17 -25.03
N ALA A 465 23.52 -39.20 -25.84
CA ALA A 465 23.85 -37.79 -25.68
C ALA A 465 22.88 -37.05 -24.74
N GLN A 466 23.39 -36.04 -24.02
CA GLN A 466 22.58 -35.07 -23.28
C GLN A 466 22.07 -34.02 -24.27
N VAL A 467 20.78 -33.68 -24.18
CA VAL A 467 20.12 -32.77 -25.13
C VAL A 467 19.41 -31.67 -24.35
N SER A 468 19.46 -30.44 -24.85
CA SER A 468 18.76 -29.28 -24.25
C SER A 468 17.72 -28.68 -25.19
N ILE A 469 16.55 -28.36 -24.63
CA ILE A 469 15.52 -27.53 -25.25
C ILE A 469 15.44 -26.23 -24.46
N THR A 470 15.56 -25.10 -25.14
CA THR A 470 15.40 -23.78 -24.52
C THR A 470 14.20 -23.06 -25.11
N PHE A 471 13.31 -22.60 -24.24
CA PHE A 471 12.25 -21.64 -24.54
C PHE A 471 12.80 -20.25 -24.28
N GLU A 472 12.95 -19.42 -25.31
CA GLU A 472 13.40 -18.03 -25.18
C GLU A 472 12.24 -17.07 -25.43
N PHE A 473 12.07 -16.09 -24.56
CA PHE A 473 10.96 -15.13 -24.67
C PHE A 473 11.48 -13.80 -25.22
N GLU A 474 10.85 -13.29 -26.30
CA GLU A 474 11.19 -11.98 -26.86
C GLU A 474 11.02 -10.84 -25.84
N THR A 475 10.08 -11.01 -24.90
CA THR A 475 9.87 -10.14 -23.75
C THR A 475 9.76 -11.01 -22.51
N ALA A 476 10.43 -10.61 -21.43
CA ALA A 476 10.45 -11.39 -20.21
C ALA A 476 9.03 -11.65 -19.66
N VAL A 477 8.75 -12.89 -19.28
CA VAL A 477 7.42 -13.32 -18.82
C VAL A 477 7.39 -13.51 -17.31
N GLU A 478 6.25 -13.23 -16.67
CA GLU A 478 6.14 -13.30 -15.21
C GLU A 478 5.92 -14.73 -14.70
N ALA A 479 5.39 -15.62 -15.54
CA ALA A 479 5.13 -17.02 -15.22
C ALA A 479 5.34 -17.90 -16.46
N PHE A 480 5.65 -19.18 -16.23
CA PHE A 480 5.81 -20.17 -17.29
C PHE A 480 5.28 -21.53 -16.84
N GLY A 481 4.56 -22.23 -17.69
CA GLY A 481 4.05 -23.58 -17.39
C GLY A 481 4.08 -24.47 -18.63
N THR A 482 4.43 -25.74 -18.44
CA THR A 482 4.39 -26.78 -19.46
C THR A 482 4.14 -28.13 -18.82
N TYR A 483 3.60 -29.07 -19.58
CA TYR A 483 3.62 -30.47 -19.19
C TYR A 483 4.49 -31.25 -20.16
N TYR A 484 5.06 -32.32 -19.63
CA TYR A 484 5.91 -33.23 -20.37
C TYR A 484 5.43 -34.65 -20.18
N SER A 485 5.58 -35.46 -21.22
CA SER A 485 5.48 -36.91 -21.10
C SER A 485 6.63 -37.49 -21.91
N ASP A 486 7.40 -38.42 -21.37
CA ASP A 486 7.84 -39.64 -22.07
C ASP A 486 8.82 -40.44 -21.18
N LEU A 487 8.83 -41.73 -21.51
CA LEU A 487 9.50 -42.89 -20.97
C LEU A 487 11.04 -42.80 -21.05
N GLU A 488 11.73 -43.30 -20.02
CA GLU A 488 13.15 -43.70 -20.11
C GLU A 488 14.24 -42.60 -20.08
N LEU A 489 13.94 -41.42 -19.50
CA LEU A 489 14.99 -40.47 -19.09
C LEU A 489 15.72 -40.91 -17.81
N ASN A 490 17.06 -40.85 -17.84
CA ASN A 490 17.89 -40.93 -16.63
C ASN A 490 17.80 -39.65 -15.79
N SER A 491 17.63 -38.49 -16.42
CA SER A 491 17.46 -37.21 -15.75
C SER A 491 16.80 -36.17 -16.65
N LEU A 492 15.97 -35.31 -16.05
CA LEU A 492 15.44 -34.09 -16.67
C LEU A 492 15.78 -32.91 -15.76
N ASN A 493 16.77 -32.10 -16.10
CA ASN A 493 17.16 -30.91 -15.34
C ASN A 493 16.56 -29.64 -15.96
N VAL A 494 16.16 -28.68 -15.13
CA VAL A 494 15.61 -27.42 -15.63
C VAL A 494 16.39 -26.23 -15.12
N MET A 495 16.73 -25.32 -16.03
CA MET A 495 17.41 -24.06 -15.76
C MET A 495 16.50 -22.91 -16.17
N VAL A 496 16.44 -21.85 -15.37
CA VAL A 496 15.62 -20.65 -15.61
C VAL A 496 16.54 -19.44 -15.63
N HIS A 497 16.44 -18.61 -16.66
CA HIS A 497 17.18 -17.37 -16.81
C HIS A 497 16.23 -16.18 -16.63
N LEU A 498 16.66 -15.21 -15.82
CA LEU A 498 15.87 -14.04 -15.45
C LEU A 498 16.43 -12.77 -16.11
N ASP A 499 15.57 -11.78 -16.32
CA ASP A 499 15.87 -10.49 -16.97
C ASP A 499 16.88 -9.60 -16.23
N ASN A 500 17.11 -9.91 -14.96
CA ASN A 500 18.15 -9.29 -14.15
C ASN A 500 19.52 -9.98 -14.30
N GLY A 501 19.65 -10.93 -15.23
CA GLY A 501 20.89 -11.67 -15.52
C GLY A 501 21.18 -12.83 -14.57
N GLN A 502 20.26 -13.17 -13.66
CA GLN A 502 20.40 -14.33 -12.78
C GLN A 502 19.97 -15.63 -13.48
N THR A 503 20.56 -16.75 -13.04
CA THR A 503 20.21 -18.08 -13.54
C THR A 503 19.97 -19.02 -12.37
N PHE A 504 18.88 -19.79 -12.43
CA PHE A 504 18.44 -20.70 -11.38
C PHE A 504 18.30 -22.13 -11.91
N ASN A 505 18.68 -23.12 -11.10
CA ASN A 505 18.43 -24.54 -11.40
C ASN A 505 17.18 -25.00 -10.63
N ALA A 506 16.10 -25.28 -11.33
CA ALA A 506 14.84 -25.77 -10.76
C ALA A 506 14.87 -27.25 -10.38
N GLY A 507 16.01 -27.90 -10.52
CA GLY A 507 16.26 -29.26 -10.06
C GLY A 507 16.02 -30.31 -11.13
N ASN A 508 16.17 -31.59 -10.73
CA ASN A 508 15.78 -32.72 -11.57
C ASN A 508 14.30 -33.00 -11.37
N LEU A 509 13.54 -32.94 -12.45
CA LEU A 509 12.14 -33.35 -12.47
C LEU A 509 12.04 -34.88 -12.40
N ASP A 510 10.95 -35.37 -11.82
CA ASP A 510 10.73 -36.80 -11.62
C ASP A 510 10.52 -37.52 -12.96
N THR A 511 11.30 -38.57 -13.20
CA THR A 511 11.25 -39.39 -14.42
C THR A 511 10.74 -40.81 -14.14
N THR A 512 10.23 -41.09 -12.93
CA THR A 512 10.01 -42.47 -12.45
C THR A 512 8.76 -43.18 -12.99
N GLY A 513 7.96 -42.54 -13.84
CA GLY A 513 6.73 -43.10 -14.41
C GLY A 513 6.75 -43.18 -15.93
N ASN A 514 7.11 -44.34 -16.49
CA ASN A 514 7.06 -44.57 -17.93
C ASN A 514 5.65 -44.28 -18.50
N GLY A 515 5.53 -43.22 -19.31
CA GLY A 515 4.30 -42.83 -19.99
C GLY A 515 3.34 -42.00 -19.14
N GLN A 516 3.78 -41.53 -17.97
CA GLN A 516 3.00 -40.61 -17.14
C GLN A 516 3.30 -39.15 -17.51
N LEU A 517 2.24 -38.33 -17.49
CA LEU A 517 2.33 -36.87 -17.64
C LEU A 517 2.94 -36.26 -16.38
N GLY A 518 4.00 -35.48 -16.56
CA GLY A 518 4.58 -34.61 -15.55
C GLY A 518 4.28 -33.15 -15.86
N TYR A 519 4.23 -32.30 -14.82
CA TYR A 519 3.90 -30.88 -14.94
C TYR A 519 5.07 -30.04 -14.41
N PHE A 520 5.34 -28.92 -15.07
CA PHE A 520 6.32 -27.93 -14.64
C PHE A 520 5.70 -26.54 -14.69
N GLY A 521 5.84 -25.78 -13.62
CA GLY A 521 5.30 -24.43 -13.52
C GLY A 521 6.22 -23.53 -12.70
N ILE A 522 6.35 -22.29 -13.14
CA ILE A 522 7.02 -21.20 -12.46
C ILE A 522 5.95 -20.16 -12.16
N GLN A 523 5.73 -19.93 -10.86
CA GLN A 523 4.82 -18.93 -10.33
C GLN A 523 5.30 -17.50 -10.64
N PRO A 524 4.42 -16.48 -10.54
CA PRO A 524 4.81 -15.08 -10.65
C PRO A 524 6.01 -14.75 -9.75
N ILE A 525 7.15 -14.47 -10.38
CA ILE A 525 8.34 -13.97 -9.67
C ILE A 525 8.39 -12.45 -9.87
N LEU A 526 8.87 -11.70 -8.86
CA LEU A 526 9.09 -10.25 -8.92
C LEU A 526 10.16 -9.80 -9.97
N VAL A 527 10.59 -10.71 -10.85
CA VAL A 527 11.66 -10.57 -11.85
C VAL A 527 11.24 -11.37 -13.08
N GLY A 528 11.34 -10.78 -14.28
CA GLY A 528 10.88 -11.42 -15.51
C GLY A 528 11.75 -12.61 -15.92
N ILE A 529 11.14 -13.63 -16.55
CA ILE A 529 11.81 -14.83 -17.07
C ILE A 529 12.17 -14.59 -18.53
N GLU A 530 13.45 -14.60 -18.87
CA GLU A 530 13.95 -14.46 -20.25
C GLU A 530 14.00 -15.80 -20.99
N SER A 531 14.36 -16.88 -20.29
CA SER A 531 14.34 -18.21 -20.89
C SER A 531 14.24 -19.35 -19.89
N VAL A 532 13.75 -20.50 -20.35
CA VAL A 532 13.71 -21.75 -19.58
C VAL A 532 14.35 -22.85 -20.42
N THR A 533 15.38 -23.50 -19.88
CA THR A 533 16.11 -24.59 -20.53
C THR A 533 15.86 -25.91 -19.83
N PHE A 534 15.35 -26.89 -20.57
CA PHE A 534 15.21 -28.28 -20.15
C PHE A 534 16.37 -29.08 -20.71
N THR A 535 17.21 -29.65 -19.84
CA THR A 535 18.34 -30.49 -20.22
C THR A 535 18.09 -31.94 -19.82
N MET A 536 18.19 -32.84 -20.78
CA MET A 536 17.61 -34.18 -20.72
C MET A 536 18.71 -35.20 -21.01
N SER A 537 18.72 -36.32 -20.27
CA SER A 537 19.60 -37.46 -20.58
C SER A 537 18.82 -38.76 -20.64
N ALA A 538 18.95 -39.50 -21.74
CA ALA A 538 18.17 -40.72 -22.00
C ALA A 538 18.97 -42.01 -21.74
N GLN A 539 18.27 -43.12 -21.50
CA GLN A 539 18.86 -44.46 -21.61
C GLN A 539 19.10 -44.83 -23.08
N THR A 540 20.11 -45.65 -23.34
CA THR A 540 20.57 -45.93 -24.69
C THR A 540 19.52 -46.74 -25.46
N GLY A 541 18.87 -46.14 -26.46
CA GLY A 541 18.31 -46.88 -27.58
C GLY A 541 16.82 -46.77 -27.91
N LEU A 542 15.98 -45.98 -27.22
CA LEU A 542 14.57 -45.77 -27.61
C LEU A 542 14.01 -44.37 -27.21
N ASP A 543 12.79 -44.13 -27.70
CA ASP A 543 12.06 -42.89 -28.07
C ASP A 543 11.99 -41.70 -27.10
N GLY A 544 11.98 -40.50 -27.70
CA GLY A 544 11.05 -39.37 -27.43
C GLY A 544 11.07 -38.68 -26.06
N VAL A 545 10.95 -37.35 -26.02
CA VAL A 545 10.18 -36.66 -24.97
C VAL A 545 9.23 -35.67 -25.62
N PHE A 546 8.01 -35.61 -25.11
CA PHE A 546 6.94 -34.71 -25.53
C PHE A 546 6.82 -33.54 -24.55
N PHE A 547 6.77 -32.34 -25.09
CA PHE A 547 6.31 -31.14 -24.39
C PHE A 547 5.04 -30.63 -25.07
N ASP A 548 4.06 -30.23 -24.28
CA ASP A 548 2.81 -29.65 -24.77
C ASP A 548 2.42 -28.43 -23.90
N GLN A 549 1.76 -27.48 -24.54
CA GLN A 549 1.63 -26.10 -24.09
C GLN A 549 0.30 -25.88 -23.37
N THR A 550 0.35 -25.21 -22.22
CA THR A 550 -0.78 -24.44 -21.67
C THR A 550 -0.35 -22.98 -21.59
N THR A 551 -0.78 -22.16 -22.55
CA THR A 551 -0.48 -20.72 -22.57
C THR A 551 -1.45 -19.97 -21.66
N VAL A 552 -0.92 -19.18 -20.72
CA VAL A 552 -1.64 -18.04 -20.11
C VAL A 552 -1.06 -16.77 -20.72
N SER A 553 -1.73 -16.24 -21.74
CA SER A 553 -1.39 -14.90 -22.26
C SER A 553 -2.16 -13.84 -21.48
N VAL A 554 -1.46 -12.94 -20.80
CA VAL A 554 -2.04 -11.65 -20.40
C VAL A 554 -1.71 -10.64 -21.50
N PRO A 555 -2.68 -10.05 -22.21
CA PRO A 555 -2.37 -9.08 -23.26
C PRO A 555 -1.79 -7.80 -22.65
N SER A 556 -0.73 -7.26 -23.26
CA SER A 556 -0.16 -5.97 -22.87
C SER A 556 -1.09 -4.80 -23.24
N PRO A 557 -0.99 -3.63 -22.56
CA PRO A 557 -2.00 -2.56 -22.62
C PRO A 557 -2.12 -1.79 -23.96
N ALA A 558 -1.39 -2.16 -25.02
CA ALA A 558 -1.30 -1.33 -26.22
C ALA A 558 -2.30 -1.66 -27.34
N ALA A 559 -3.07 -2.76 -27.26
CA ALA A 559 -3.89 -3.25 -28.37
C ALA A 559 -5.41 -3.28 -28.07
N LEU A 560 -5.99 -2.17 -27.65
CA LEU A 560 -7.46 -1.99 -27.72
C LEU A 560 -7.81 -0.57 -28.14
N SER A 561 -7.49 -0.25 -29.39
CA SER A 561 -8.13 0.85 -30.10
C SER A 561 -9.18 0.29 -31.08
N LEU A 562 -10.44 0.63 -30.79
CA LEU A 562 -11.53 0.86 -31.74
C LEU A 562 -11.91 -0.27 -32.72
N LEU A 563 -12.94 -1.07 -32.42
CA LEU A 563 -13.81 -1.66 -33.46
C LEU A 563 -15.23 -2.04 -32.95
N ALA A 564 -16.16 -1.14 -33.29
CA ALA A 564 -17.52 -1.36 -33.80
C ALA A 564 -18.59 -2.16 -33.02
N LEU A 565 -19.70 -1.46 -32.77
CA LEU A 565 -21.07 -1.97 -32.64
C LEU A 565 -21.44 -2.95 -33.76
N ALA A 566 -22.15 -4.05 -33.43
CA ALA A 566 -23.35 -4.51 -34.15
C ALA A 566 -24.08 -5.59 -33.33
N GLY A 567 -25.39 -5.41 -33.14
CA GLY A 567 -26.23 -6.33 -32.37
C GLY A 567 -26.68 -7.58 -33.12
N VAL A 568 -27.46 -8.41 -32.43
CA VAL A 568 -28.79 -8.94 -32.80
C VAL A 568 -29.18 -9.91 -31.68
N GLY A 569 -30.36 -9.70 -31.10
CA GLY A 569 -30.83 -10.47 -29.96
C GLY A 569 -31.40 -11.84 -30.30
N SER A 570 -31.70 -12.61 -29.26
CA SER A 570 -32.96 -13.35 -29.19
C SER A 570 -33.33 -13.71 -27.75
N VAL A 571 -34.62 -13.55 -27.51
CA VAL A 571 -35.37 -13.76 -26.27
C VAL A 571 -35.60 -15.26 -26.05
N ARG A 572 -35.58 -15.75 -24.80
CA ARG A 572 -36.70 -16.55 -24.26
C ARG A 572 -36.73 -16.67 -22.74
N ARG A 573 -37.97 -16.53 -22.27
CA ARG A 573 -38.49 -16.41 -20.91
C ARG A 573 -39.26 -17.70 -20.59
N LYS A 574 -39.25 -18.11 -19.32
CA LYS A 574 -40.35 -18.68 -18.49
C LYS A 574 -39.79 -19.75 -17.54
N ARG A 575 -40.23 -19.84 -16.29
CA ARG A 575 -41.53 -19.41 -15.74
C ARG A 575 -41.38 -18.91 -14.32
#